data_AF-Q5YM27-F1
#
_entry.id   AF-Q5YM27-F1
#
_cell.length_a   1.000
_cell.length_b   1.000
_cell.length_c   1.000
_cell.angle_alpha   90.00
_cell.angle_beta   90.00
_cell.angle_gamma   90.00
#
_symmetry.space_group_name_H-M   'P 1'
#
loop_
_entity.id
_entity.type
_entity.pdbx_description
1 polymer ?
#
loop_
_entity_poly.entity_id
_entity_poly.type
_entity_poly.pdbx_seq_one_letter_code
_entity_poly.pdbx_strand_id
1 'polypeptide(L)' 'MMAGMSDETDHAAAIRAARAAYDQARSELFATIRAALDDGVGPSAIARYSDFTREYIARIRDGKGPKDIRG' A
#
# COMPACT_ATOMS: atom_id res chain seq x y z
N MET A 1 28.87 -23.12 -16.92
CA MET A 1 27.86 -22.05 -17.13
C MET A 1 26.55 -22.44 -16.46
N MET A 2 26.44 -22.30 -15.12
CA MET A 2 25.25 -22.69 -14.33
C MET A 2 24.95 -21.70 -13.18
N ALA A 3 25.54 -20.50 -13.18
CA ALA A 3 25.33 -19.49 -12.12
C ALA A 3 24.13 -18.56 -12.40
N GLY A 4 23.74 -18.35 -13.66
CA GLY A 4 22.71 -17.37 -14.02
C GLY A 4 21.27 -17.77 -13.64
N MET A 5 20.94 -19.07 -13.64
CA MET A 5 19.57 -19.54 -13.32
C MET A 5 19.26 -19.54 -11.82
N SER A 6 20.26 -19.75 -10.95
CA SER A 6 20.08 -19.70 -9.50
C SER A 6 19.89 -18.26 -9.02
N ASP A 7 20.69 -17.32 -9.54
CA ASP A 7 20.61 -15.89 -9.17
C ASP A 7 19.26 -15.27 -9.58
N GLU A 8 18.74 -15.61 -10.77
CA GLU A 8 17.38 -15.19 -11.19
C GLU A 8 16.28 -15.72 -10.26
N THR A 9 16.43 -16.96 -9.77
CA THR A 9 15.45 -17.60 -8.90
C THR A 9 15.48 -17.01 -7.49
N ASP A 10 16.67 -16.71 -6.97
CA ASP A 10 16.87 -16.10 -5.66
C ASP A 10 16.37 -14.65 -5.63
N HIS A 11 16.63 -13.88 -6.68
CA HIS A 11 16.03 -12.54 -6.82
C HIS A 11 14.51 -12.61 -6.95
N ALA A 12 13.96 -13.56 -7.72
CA ALA A 12 12.52 -13.73 -7.84
C ALA A 12 11.84 -14.11 -6.51
N ALA A 13 12.49 -14.92 -5.67
CA ALA A 13 12.01 -15.25 -4.34
C ALA A 13 12.06 -14.02 -3.41
N ALA A 14 13.18 -13.29 -3.41
CA ALA A 14 13.35 -12.07 -2.62
C ALA A 14 12.33 -10.98 -3.00
N ILE A 15 12.10 -10.76 -4.30
CA ILE A 15 11.11 -9.80 -4.80
C ILE A 15 9.69 -10.19 -4.36
N ARG A 16 9.33 -11.48 -4.43
CA ARG A 16 8.01 -11.96 -3.97
C ARG A 16 7.83 -11.75 -2.46
N ALA A 17 8.86 -12.03 -1.67
CA ALA A 17 8.82 -11.79 -0.22
C ALA A 17 8.69 -10.30 0.10
N ALA A 18 9.48 -9.44 -0.54
CA ALA A 18 9.41 -7.99 -0.38
C ALA A 18 8.04 -7.45 -0.81
N ARG A 19 7.45 -8.00 -1.89
CA ARG A 19 6.11 -7.63 -2.34
C ARG A 19 5.04 -8.00 -1.32
N ALA A 20 5.11 -9.20 -0.75
CA ALA A 20 4.17 -9.63 0.29
C ALA A 20 4.25 -8.73 1.53
N ALA A 21 5.48 -8.40 1.98
CA ALA A 21 5.69 -7.48 3.09
C ALA A 21 5.15 -6.07 2.79
N TYR A 22 5.37 -5.57 1.57
CA TYR A 22 4.81 -4.30 1.13
C TYR A 22 3.28 -4.30 1.11
N ASP A 23 2.64 -5.35 0.57
CA ASP A 23 1.18 -5.45 0.51
C ASP A 23 0.57 -5.52 1.92
N GLN A 24 1.25 -6.20 2.86
CA GLN A 24 0.85 -6.25 4.27
C GLN A 24 0.94 -4.86 4.93
N ALA A 25 2.11 -4.22 4.87
CA ALA A 25 2.32 -2.90 5.47
C ALA A 25 1.36 -1.84 4.87
N ARG A 26 1.09 -1.94 3.56
CA ARG A 26 0.12 -1.10 2.87
C ARG A 26 -1.31 -1.33 3.37
N SER A 27 -1.68 -2.59 3.62
CA SER A 27 -3.00 -2.93 4.17
C SER A 27 -3.18 -2.34 5.58
N GLU A 28 -2.15 -2.44 6.43
CA GLU A 28 -2.15 -1.88 7.78
C GLU A 28 -2.24 -0.34 7.79
N LEU A 29 -1.49 0.32 6.91
CA LEU A 29 -1.58 1.77 6.74
C LEU A 29 -3.00 2.20 6.33
N PHE A 30 -3.63 1.48 5.39
CA PHE A 30 -4.97 1.82 4.93
C PHE A 30 -6.03 1.55 6.00
N ALA A 31 -5.88 0.49 6.80
CA ALA A 31 -6.73 0.25 7.96
C ALA A 31 -6.62 1.39 8.99
N THR A 32 -5.40 1.89 9.23
CA THR A 32 -5.16 3.03 10.14
C THR A 32 -5.80 4.31 9.62
N ILE A 33 -5.63 4.60 8.32
CA ILE A 33 -6.29 5.74 7.66
C ILE A 33 -7.81 5.63 7.77
N ARG A 34 -8.38 4.43 7.59
CA ARG A 34 -9.81 4.19 7.73
C ARG A 34 -10.29 4.47 9.15
N ALA A 35 -9.62 3.92 10.16
CA ALA A 35 -9.97 4.16 11.56
C ALA A 35 -9.95 5.66 11.89
N ALA A 36 -8.93 6.40 11.45
CA ALA A 36 -8.88 7.85 11.64
C ALA A 36 -10.05 8.59 10.96
N LEU A 37 -10.45 8.16 9.75
CA LEU A 37 -11.63 8.71 9.08
C LEU A 37 -12.93 8.42 9.85
N ASP A 38 -13.06 7.20 10.40
CA ASP A 38 -14.22 6.77 11.18
C ASP A 38 -14.30 7.52 12.53
N ASP A 39 -13.15 7.87 13.11
CA ASP A 39 -13.02 8.76 14.29
C ASP A 39 -13.28 10.24 13.97
N GLY A 40 -13.60 10.58 12.72
CA GLY A 40 -13.91 11.94 12.28
C GLY A 40 -12.68 12.82 11.98
N VAL A 41 -11.48 12.25 11.91
CA VAL A 41 -10.27 12.99 11.53
C VAL A 41 -10.37 13.42 10.07
N GLY A 42 -10.22 14.72 9.82
CA GLY A 42 -10.31 15.28 8.49
C GLY A 42 -9.20 14.79 7.53
N PRO A 43 -9.49 14.60 6.22
CA PRO A 43 -8.51 14.14 5.24
C PRO A 43 -7.21 14.97 5.17
N SER A 44 -7.29 16.28 5.40
CA SER A 44 -6.11 17.16 5.42
C SER A 44 -5.18 16.91 6.61
N ALA A 45 -5.71 16.47 7.75
CA ALA A 45 -4.89 16.12 8.91
C ALA A 45 -4.18 14.78 8.67
N ILE A 46 -4.92 13.78 8.15
CA ILE A 46 -4.36 12.46 7.80
C ILE A 46 -3.24 12.61 6.76
N ALA A 47 -3.44 13.43 5.72
CA ALA A 47 -2.46 13.70 4.69
C ALA A 47 -1.08 14.15 5.22
N ARG A 48 -1.05 14.90 6.34
CA ARG A 48 0.19 15.37 6.97
C ARG A 48 1.00 14.25 7.62
N TYR A 49 0.36 13.15 8.00
CA TYR A 49 1.00 12.04 8.68
C TYR A 49 1.37 10.89 7.73
N SER A 50 0.64 10.75 6.62
CA SER A 50 0.78 9.61 5.71
C SER A 50 1.52 9.91 4.41
N ASP A 51 2.01 11.15 4.21
CA ASP A 51 2.59 11.64 2.94
C ASP A 51 1.69 11.43 1.70
N PHE A 52 0.38 11.36 1.91
CA PHE A 52 -0.60 11.23 0.84
C PHE A 52 -1.30 12.55 0.59
N THR A 53 -1.75 12.75 -0.65
CA THR A 53 -2.60 13.88 -0.95
C THR A 53 -3.97 13.73 -0.29
N ARG A 54 -4.59 14.85 0.05
CA ARG A 54 -5.96 14.88 0.58
C ARG A 54 -6.93 14.16 -0.35
N GLU A 55 -6.80 14.35 -1.66
CA GLU A 55 -7.61 13.72 -2.70
C GLU A 55 -7.43 12.21 -2.71
N TYR A 56 -6.23 11.72 -2.41
CA TYR A 56 -5.98 10.29 -2.28
C TYR A 56 -6.61 9.70 -1.02
N ILE A 57 -6.53 10.39 0.12
CA ILE A 57 -7.25 9.98 1.35
C ILE A 57 -8.77 9.95 1.10
N ALA A 58 -9.33 10.94 0.39
CA ALA A 58 -10.75 10.95 0.03
C ALA A 58 -11.13 9.75 -0.86
N ARG A 59 -10.28 9.35 -1.81
CA ARG A 59 -10.50 8.13 -2.61
C ARG A 59 -10.48 6.86 -1.76
N ILE A 60 -9.57 6.77 -0.79
CA ILE A 60 -9.57 5.68 0.19
C ILE A 60 -10.90 5.68 0.93
N ARG A 61 -11.35 6.83 1.46
CA ARG A 61 -12.64 6.97 2.14
C ARG A 61 -13.79 6.39 1.31
N ASP A 62 -13.85 6.74 0.03
CA ASP A 62 -14.95 6.38 -0.87
C ASP A 62 -14.86 4.92 -1.38
N GLY A 63 -13.97 4.10 -0.84
CA GLY A 63 -13.79 2.70 -1.22
C GLY A 63 -13.01 2.50 -2.52
N LYS A 64 -12.76 3.58 -3.27
CA LYS A 64 -12.00 3.63 -4.53
C LYS A 64 -10.49 3.60 -4.29
N GLY A 65 -10.07 2.70 -3.42
CA GLY A 65 -8.67 2.44 -3.18
C GLY A 65 -8.00 1.93 -4.47
N PRO A 66 -6.67 1.91 -4.53
CA PRO A 66 -5.91 1.59 -5.74
C PRO A 66 -6.14 0.19 -6.34
N LYS A 67 -6.97 -0.65 -5.71
CA LYS A 67 -7.40 -1.94 -6.25
C LYS A 67 -8.50 -1.81 -7.32
N ASP A 68 -9.22 -0.68 -7.37
CA ASP A 68 -10.30 -0.46 -8.35
C ASP A 68 -9.81 0.08 -9.71
N ILE A 69 -8.49 0.16 -9.96
CA ILE A 69 -7.91 0.55 -11.26
C ILE A 69 -7.58 -0.68 -12.13
N ARG A 70 -8.22 -1.83 -11.86
CA ARG A 70 -8.24 -2.97 -12.78
C ARG A 70 -9.69 -3.31 -13.11
N GLY A 71 -10.30 -2.43 -13.90
CA GLY A 71 -11.33 -2.80 -14.86
C GLY A 71 -10.68 -2.94 -16.24
#